data_AF-A0A8T4EDQ0-F1
#
_entry.id   AF-A0A8T4EDQ0-F1
#
_cell.length_a   1.000
_cell.length_b   1.000
_cell.length_c   1.000
_cell.angle_alpha   90.00
_cell.angle_beta   90.00
_cell.angle_gamma   90.00
#
_symmetry.space_group_name_H-M   'P 1'
#
loop_
_entity.id
_entity.type
_entity.pdbx_description
1 polymer ?
#
loop_
_entity_poly.entity_id
_entity_poly.type
_entity_poly.pdbx_seq_one_letter_code
_entity_poly.pdbx_strand_id
1 'polypeptide(L)'
;MDETGVALERAWSGTCKVLFGQELGSYKLYSKWLRELVDAPSTRKSCILGKEVIHSTNNYRKSAPSISLDEVDFHRKFPPLNLNEIKDIDSISEAVKDRVAYAGNMILGNSRFIEKSSNVNDSFYVSDSTICGNSKYMAYCTLTRHDSYGFGGNAFSQCDFCLKCHELTRVKRSFELWMSQDCEDCYYSHGLKNCSNCIFCFNLQNKRNAIGNQELPPDKFRQIRAKLISEMAEELKAKKRLPSLIEIVGKEKKAPKIRVSAPAPEEQKDKGKIEAAFSKTMQLIFGVPHSKGIDFYADWLTMHTRGFERHKSAASKKEVFLAHYGNYSDLPKDRLLNLEEAQEFGKSAKAAPDEIGGISLSNAHSKISEIAFFNTGIQDGQNPNDIECTINIEASNCYRTVCSVYSKYCGCSFWPRSSEHAFGCDSVFDTGFCVNCYHSVRLSRCFEMDSCNSCMDCMFCHNCENLQNSMFCFNTKNKNYAIGNVEVGREEYLRIKKLVLDEINSELEKTGKLKRSVFSF
;
A
#
# COMPACT_ATOMS: atom_id res chain seq x y z
N MET A 1 -15.57 13.80 -25.32
CA MET A 1 -14.68 13.18 -24.32
C MET A 1 -13.99 14.33 -23.62
N ASP A 2 -13.99 14.33 -22.31
CA ASP A 2 -13.20 15.19 -21.42
C ASP A 2 -11.69 15.13 -21.74
N GLU A 3 -10.95 16.13 -21.26
CA GLU A 3 -9.50 16.24 -21.47
C GLU A 3 -8.75 15.04 -20.84
N THR A 4 -9.22 14.59 -19.66
CA THR A 4 -8.80 13.38 -18.95
C THR A 4 -8.85 12.14 -19.85
N GLY A 5 -10.00 11.85 -20.46
CA GLY A 5 -10.19 10.70 -21.32
C GLY A 5 -9.31 10.76 -22.56
N VAL A 6 -9.19 11.91 -23.23
CA VAL A 6 -8.36 12.05 -24.44
C VAL A 6 -6.88 11.83 -24.11
N ALA A 7 -6.43 12.35 -22.98
CA ALA A 7 -5.10 12.14 -22.43
C ALA A 7 -4.82 10.66 -22.12
N LEU A 8 -5.73 9.99 -21.41
CA LEU A 8 -5.64 8.57 -21.06
C LEU A 8 -5.64 7.66 -22.30
N GLU A 9 -6.55 7.86 -23.25
CA GLU A 9 -6.65 7.04 -24.47
C GLU A 9 -5.36 7.09 -25.31
N ARG A 10 -4.76 8.27 -25.46
CA ARG A 10 -3.55 8.49 -26.30
C ARG A 10 -2.42 7.53 -25.94
N ALA A 11 -2.26 7.24 -24.67
CA ALA A 11 -1.09 6.53 -24.16
C ALA A 11 -1.42 5.26 -23.37
N TRP A 12 -2.71 4.96 -23.15
CA TRP A 12 -3.16 3.58 -23.27
C TRP A 12 -2.73 3.01 -24.64
N SER A 13 -3.11 3.69 -25.73
CA SER A 13 -2.72 3.30 -27.11
C SER A 13 -1.19 3.20 -27.27
N GLY A 14 -0.45 4.19 -26.76
CA GLY A 14 1.02 4.16 -26.69
C GLY A 14 1.58 2.96 -25.91
N THR A 15 1.07 2.69 -24.70
CA THR A 15 1.47 1.54 -23.87
C THR A 15 1.20 0.22 -24.61
N CYS A 16 0.02 0.08 -25.23
CA CYS A 16 -0.34 -1.11 -25.98
C CYS A 16 0.62 -1.38 -27.15
N LYS A 17 1.03 -0.35 -27.89
CA LYS A 17 2.05 -0.50 -28.96
C LYS A 17 3.38 -1.00 -28.41
N VAL A 18 3.81 -0.51 -27.24
CA VAL A 18 5.07 -0.89 -26.61
C VAL A 18 5.04 -2.32 -26.07
N LEU A 19 3.97 -2.72 -25.36
CA LEU A 19 3.86 -4.04 -24.75
C LEU A 19 3.44 -5.15 -25.72
N PHE A 20 2.50 -4.83 -26.63
CA PHE A 20 1.81 -5.80 -27.48
C PHE A 20 2.10 -5.66 -28.98
N GLY A 21 2.92 -4.67 -29.38
CA GLY A 21 3.23 -4.38 -30.78
C GLY A 21 2.09 -3.72 -31.57
N GLN A 22 0.91 -3.53 -30.97
CA GLN A 22 -0.28 -3.00 -31.65
C GLN A 22 -1.28 -2.34 -30.69
N GLU A 23 -2.20 -1.54 -31.23
CA GLU A 23 -3.33 -0.98 -30.49
C GLU A 23 -4.40 -2.03 -30.16
N LEU A 24 -5.04 -1.90 -29.00
CA LEU A 24 -6.09 -2.82 -28.53
C LEU A 24 -7.52 -2.23 -28.60
N GLY A 25 -7.64 -0.96 -29.01
CA GLY A 25 -8.86 -0.16 -28.87
C GLY A 25 -8.87 0.66 -27.57
N SER A 26 -10.03 1.22 -27.20
CA SER A 26 -10.17 2.12 -26.04
C SER A 26 -9.90 1.44 -24.70
N TYR A 27 -9.22 2.13 -23.76
CA TYR A 27 -8.97 1.59 -22.40
C TYR A 27 -10.26 1.30 -21.62
N LYS A 28 -11.34 2.04 -21.91
CA LYS A 28 -12.63 1.89 -21.21
C LYS A 28 -13.25 0.51 -21.47
N LEU A 29 -12.98 -0.11 -22.62
CA LEU A 29 -13.40 -1.49 -22.94
C LEU A 29 -12.77 -2.55 -22.02
N TYR A 30 -11.64 -2.22 -21.40
CA TYR A 30 -10.85 -3.11 -20.55
C TYR A 30 -11.12 -2.87 -19.06
N SER A 31 -11.82 -1.79 -18.70
CA SER A 31 -12.03 -1.31 -17.32
C SER A 31 -12.44 -2.37 -16.30
N LYS A 32 -13.26 -3.37 -16.67
CA LYS A 32 -13.59 -4.50 -15.78
C LYS A 32 -12.36 -5.32 -15.41
N TRP A 33 -11.56 -5.74 -16.39
CA TRP A 33 -10.34 -6.53 -16.19
C TRP A 33 -9.25 -5.75 -15.47
N LEU A 34 -9.13 -4.44 -15.74
CA LEU A 34 -8.14 -3.58 -15.10
C LEU A 34 -8.39 -3.37 -13.60
N ARG A 35 -9.66 -3.46 -13.16
CA ARG A 35 -10.07 -3.35 -11.74
C ARG A 35 -10.02 -4.67 -10.97
N GLU A 36 -9.90 -5.82 -11.62
CA GLU A 36 -9.66 -7.07 -10.88
C GLU A 36 -8.29 -6.95 -10.16
N LEU A 37 -8.15 -7.44 -8.93
CA LEU A 37 -6.89 -7.38 -8.18
C LEU A 37 -6.41 -5.93 -7.85
N VAL A 38 -7.34 -5.00 -7.64
CA VAL A 38 -7.09 -3.63 -7.16
C VAL A 38 -8.10 -3.30 -6.06
N ASP A 39 -7.64 -2.67 -4.97
CA ASP A 39 -8.52 -2.22 -3.88
C ASP A 39 -9.55 -1.23 -4.42
N ALA A 40 -10.84 -1.58 -4.34
CA ALA A 40 -11.91 -0.75 -4.88
C ALA A 40 -12.15 0.51 -4.00
N PRO A 41 -12.19 1.73 -4.57
CA PRO A 41 -12.49 2.95 -3.82
C PRO A 41 -13.85 2.87 -3.11
N SER A 42 -13.93 3.37 -1.88
CA SER A 42 -15.24 3.59 -1.25
C SER A 42 -15.95 4.74 -1.96
N THR A 43 -17.21 4.55 -2.33
CA THR A 43 -18.01 5.59 -2.99
C THR A 43 -19.21 5.94 -2.11
N ARG A 44 -19.40 7.23 -1.82
CA ARG A 44 -20.46 7.77 -0.97
C ARG A 44 -21.12 8.97 -1.63
N LYS A 45 -22.20 9.48 -1.02
CA LYS A 45 -22.79 10.76 -1.39
C LYS A 45 -22.43 11.83 -0.36
N SER A 46 -22.16 13.05 -0.83
CA SER A 46 -21.93 14.21 0.02
C SER A 46 -23.19 14.54 0.83
N CYS A 47 -23.04 14.83 2.11
CA CYS A 47 -24.13 15.34 2.95
C CYS A 47 -24.49 16.81 2.66
N ILE A 48 -23.72 17.52 1.82
CA ILE A 48 -23.98 18.92 1.46
C ILE A 48 -24.71 18.99 0.11
N LEU A 49 -24.08 18.54 -0.99
CA LEU A 49 -24.67 18.65 -2.35
C LEU A 49 -25.14 17.31 -2.95
N GLY A 50 -25.08 16.20 -2.19
CA GLY A 50 -25.49 14.88 -2.69
C GLY A 50 -24.59 14.29 -3.79
N LYS A 51 -23.46 14.95 -4.12
CA LYS A 51 -22.53 14.53 -5.18
C LYS A 51 -21.68 13.32 -4.76
N GLU A 52 -20.99 12.72 -5.74
CA GLU A 52 -20.14 11.54 -5.50
C GLU A 52 -18.87 11.91 -4.71
N VAL A 53 -18.62 11.16 -3.64
CA VAL A 53 -17.44 11.31 -2.77
C VAL A 53 -16.67 9.99 -2.76
N ILE A 54 -15.43 10.02 -3.21
CA ILE A 54 -14.53 8.88 -3.28
C ILE A 54 -13.58 8.91 -2.08
N HIS A 55 -13.43 7.78 -1.41
CA HIS A 55 -12.49 7.60 -0.29
C HIS A 55 -11.46 6.53 -0.61
N SER A 56 -10.22 6.73 -0.14
CA SER A 56 -9.11 5.77 -0.25
C SER A 56 -9.22 4.59 0.73
N THR A 57 -10.12 4.67 1.71
CA THR A 57 -10.32 3.63 2.74
C THR A 57 -11.79 3.33 2.93
N ASN A 58 -12.08 2.10 3.36
CA ASN A 58 -13.41 1.63 3.74
C ASN A 58 -13.65 1.69 5.27
N ASN A 59 -12.68 2.17 6.06
CA ASN A 59 -12.72 2.14 7.53
C ASN A 59 -13.75 3.11 8.14
N TYR A 60 -14.11 4.20 7.45
CA TYR A 60 -15.13 5.14 7.93
C TYR A 60 -16.48 4.44 8.15
N ARG A 61 -17.16 4.71 9.27
CA ARG A 61 -18.52 4.19 9.51
C ARG A 61 -19.46 4.53 8.35
N LYS A 62 -20.29 3.58 7.90
CA LYS A 62 -21.19 3.77 6.73
C LYS A 62 -22.19 4.93 6.91
N SER A 63 -22.58 5.22 8.15
CA SER A 63 -23.48 6.32 8.52
C SER A 63 -22.79 7.67 8.75
N ALA A 64 -21.44 7.72 8.75
CA ALA A 64 -20.72 8.95 9.04
C ALA A 64 -20.89 9.97 7.89
N PRO A 65 -21.08 11.27 8.21
CA PRO A 65 -21.15 12.32 7.20
C PRO A 65 -19.92 12.28 6.30
N SER A 66 -20.15 12.37 4.99
CA SER A 66 -19.09 12.44 3.98
C SER A 66 -19.26 13.72 3.20
N ILE A 67 -18.16 14.38 2.85
CA ILE A 67 -18.13 15.56 1.99
C ILE A 67 -17.02 15.41 0.96
N SER A 68 -17.08 16.17 -0.12
CA SER A 68 -15.98 16.29 -1.07
C SER A 68 -15.03 17.41 -0.62
N LEU A 69 -13.74 17.29 -0.90
CA LEU A 69 -12.74 18.31 -0.53
C LEU A 69 -13.08 19.72 -1.05
N ASP A 70 -13.65 19.84 -2.24
CA ASP A 70 -14.10 21.11 -2.84
C ASP A 70 -15.42 21.67 -2.27
N GLU A 71 -16.06 20.97 -1.32
CA GLU A 71 -17.17 21.50 -0.49
C GLU A 71 -16.70 21.98 0.88
N VAL A 72 -15.41 21.81 1.21
CA VAL A 72 -14.85 22.25 2.48
C VAL A 72 -14.67 23.77 2.47
N ASP A 73 -15.52 24.47 3.23
CA ASP A 73 -15.26 25.86 3.60
C ASP A 73 -14.20 25.93 4.71
N PHE A 74 -12.93 26.02 4.30
CA PHE A 74 -11.79 26.22 5.21
C PHE A 74 -11.80 27.58 5.94
N HIS A 75 -12.69 28.51 5.56
CA HIS A 75 -12.89 29.79 6.24
C HIS A 75 -14.08 29.77 7.22
N ARG A 76 -14.83 28.66 7.28
CA ARG A 76 -15.98 28.48 8.17
C ARG A 76 -15.58 28.69 9.62
N LYS A 77 -16.14 29.72 10.25
CA LYS A 77 -16.02 29.93 11.69
C LYS A 77 -17.07 29.08 12.41
N PHE A 78 -16.62 28.26 13.34
CA PHE A 78 -17.48 27.50 14.24
C PHE A 78 -17.69 28.28 15.55
N PRO A 79 -18.86 28.16 16.20
CA PRO A 79 -19.08 28.81 17.49
C PRO A 79 -18.17 28.21 18.58
N PRO A 80 -17.79 28.98 19.61
CA PRO A 80 -17.06 28.47 20.77
C PRO A 80 -17.72 27.22 21.37
N LEU A 81 -16.90 26.28 21.84
CA LEU A 81 -17.37 25.11 22.58
C LEU A 81 -17.64 25.51 24.04
N ASN A 82 -18.66 24.92 24.67
CA ASN A 82 -18.85 25.06 26.11
C ASN A 82 -17.86 24.12 26.85
N LEU A 83 -16.67 24.62 27.15
CA LEU A 83 -15.57 23.84 27.71
C LEU A 83 -15.84 23.31 29.14
N ASN A 84 -16.90 23.78 29.79
CA ASN A 84 -17.36 23.29 31.09
C ASN A 84 -18.22 22.03 30.99
N GLU A 85 -18.78 21.73 29.81
CA GLU A 85 -19.57 20.51 29.55
C GLU A 85 -18.69 19.32 29.12
N ILE A 86 -17.45 19.59 28.70
CA ILE A 86 -16.47 18.58 28.32
C ILE A 86 -15.92 17.87 29.56
N LYS A 87 -16.10 16.55 29.61
CA LYS A 87 -15.69 15.66 30.72
C LYS A 87 -14.77 14.53 30.28
N ASP A 88 -14.96 14.06 29.06
CA ASP A 88 -14.43 12.83 28.48
C ASP A 88 -14.46 12.91 26.93
N ILE A 89 -13.92 11.91 26.24
CA ILE A 89 -13.88 11.86 24.77
C ILE A 89 -15.29 11.80 24.16
N ASP A 90 -16.23 11.11 24.79
CA ASP A 90 -17.61 10.98 24.30
C ASP A 90 -18.36 12.33 24.34
N SER A 91 -18.14 13.17 25.36
CA SER A 91 -18.70 14.53 25.45
C SER A 91 -18.03 15.52 24.46
N ILE A 92 -16.73 15.37 24.16
CA ILE A 92 -16.12 16.12 23.05
C ILE A 92 -16.76 15.70 21.73
N SER A 93 -16.86 14.38 21.47
CA SER A 93 -17.48 13.82 20.27
C SER A 93 -18.88 14.37 20.03
N GLU A 94 -19.71 14.46 21.07
CA GLU A 94 -21.07 15.01 20.99
C GLU A 94 -21.03 16.53 20.70
N ALA A 95 -20.16 17.29 21.37
CA ALA A 95 -20.04 18.74 21.19
C ALA A 95 -19.46 19.16 19.81
N VAL A 96 -18.76 18.25 19.12
CA VAL A 96 -18.20 18.49 17.78
C VAL A 96 -18.93 17.77 16.65
N LYS A 97 -19.96 16.95 16.92
CA LYS A 97 -20.61 16.07 15.93
C LYS A 97 -21.03 16.77 14.63
N ASP A 98 -21.61 17.98 14.73
CA ASP A 98 -22.08 18.77 13.58
C ASP A 98 -20.93 19.46 12.79
N ARG A 99 -19.69 19.25 13.24
CA ARG A 99 -18.42 19.70 12.62
C ARG A 99 -17.67 18.52 11.98
N VAL A 100 -18.02 17.29 12.33
CA VAL A 100 -17.39 16.07 11.82
C VAL A 100 -17.98 15.71 10.46
N ALA A 101 -17.11 15.63 9.46
CA ALA A 101 -17.40 15.00 8.19
C ALA A 101 -16.10 14.45 7.61
N TYR A 102 -16.14 13.28 6.99
CA TYR A 102 -14.99 12.70 6.31
C TYR A 102 -14.93 13.25 4.88
N ALA A 103 -13.87 14.00 4.57
CA ALA A 103 -13.60 14.48 3.23
C ALA A 103 -13.02 13.36 2.36
N GLY A 104 -13.70 13.08 1.26
CA GLY A 104 -13.15 12.34 0.14
C GLY A 104 -12.82 13.27 -1.03
N ASN A 105 -12.54 12.68 -2.19
CA ASN A 105 -12.04 13.38 -3.38
C ASN A 105 -10.79 14.23 -3.07
N MET A 106 -9.90 13.72 -2.20
CA MET A 106 -8.76 14.50 -1.72
C MET A 106 -7.69 14.64 -2.80
N ILE A 107 -7.54 15.88 -3.29
CA ILE A 107 -6.60 16.29 -4.32
C ILE A 107 -5.58 17.22 -3.67
N LEU A 108 -4.31 16.80 -3.68
CA LEU A 108 -3.19 17.48 -3.05
C LEU A 108 -2.15 17.91 -4.09
N GLY A 109 -1.30 18.86 -3.73
CA GLY A 109 -0.25 19.38 -4.60
C GLY A 109 -0.77 20.12 -5.84
N ASN A 110 0.02 20.19 -6.90
CA ASN A 110 -0.32 20.85 -8.16
C ASN A 110 -1.08 19.93 -9.13
N SER A 111 -2.10 19.23 -8.63
CA SER A 111 -2.84 18.23 -9.40
C SER A 111 -3.92 18.84 -10.30
N ARG A 112 -4.18 18.24 -11.47
CA ARG A 112 -5.22 18.67 -12.43
C ARG A 112 -5.88 17.50 -13.17
N PHE A 113 -7.12 17.69 -13.61
CA PHE A 113 -7.89 16.70 -14.40
C PHE A 113 -8.02 15.35 -13.66
N ILE A 114 -8.63 15.41 -12.47
CA ILE A 114 -8.79 14.27 -11.57
C ILE A 114 -10.28 13.91 -11.49
N GLU A 115 -10.60 12.65 -11.76
CA GLU A 115 -11.97 12.12 -11.82
C GLU A 115 -12.08 10.86 -10.96
N LYS A 116 -13.10 10.81 -10.09
CA LYS A 116 -13.40 9.63 -9.26
C LYS A 116 -12.21 9.09 -8.45
N SER A 117 -11.44 10.00 -7.87
CA SER A 117 -10.15 9.70 -7.24
C SER A 117 -9.95 10.45 -5.93
N SER A 118 -9.19 9.85 -5.00
CA SER A 118 -8.87 10.46 -3.71
C SER A 118 -7.47 10.10 -3.22
N ASN A 119 -6.90 10.98 -2.40
CA ASN A 119 -5.55 10.91 -1.85
C ASN A 119 -4.51 10.90 -2.99
N VAL A 120 -4.72 11.79 -3.97
CA VAL A 120 -3.86 11.98 -5.14
C VAL A 120 -2.98 13.20 -4.91
N ASN A 121 -1.66 13.08 -5.08
CA ASN A 121 -0.73 14.19 -4.95
C ASN A 121 0.09 14.44 -6.24
N ASP A 122 0.27 15.71 -6.61
CA ASP A 122 1.07 16.20 -7.74
C ASP A 122 0.85 15.41 -9.05
N SER A 123 -0.41 15.17 -9.41
CA SER A 123 -0.78 14.28 -10.53
C SER A 123 -1.62 14.96 -11.62
N PHE A 124 -1.54 14.41 -12.83
CA PHE A 124 -2.33 14.84 -13.98
C PHE A 124 -3.18 13.68 -14.51
N TYR A 125 -4.34 13.98 -15.09
CA TYR A 125 -5.19 13.03 -15.84
C TYR A 125 -5.41 11.68 -15.14
N VAL A 126 -6.10 11.68 -14.01
CA VAL A 126 -6.33 10.49 -13.17
C VAL A 126 -7.81 10.14 -13.14
N SER A 127 -8.15 8.85 -13.36
CA SER A 127 -9.50 8.30 -13.28
C SER A 127 -9.55 7.15 -12.27
N ASP A 128 -10.57 7.06 -11.43
CA ASP A 128 -10.93 5.84 -10.67
C ASP A 128 -9.76 5.20 -9.88
N SER A 129 -8.89 6.03 -9.29
CA SER A 129 -7.65 5.60 -8.62
C SER A 129 -7.50 6.20 -7.22
N THR A 130 -6.80 5.52 -6.30
CA THR A 130 -6.61 6.01 -4.91
C THR A 130 -5.18 5.87 -4.41
N ILE A 131 -4.77 6.76 -3.50
CA ILE A 131 -3.44 6.76 -2.87
C ILE A 131 -2.33 6.74 -3.94
N CYS A 132 -2.20 7.86 -4.67
CA CYS A 132 -1.26 7.98 -5.79
C CYS A 132 -0.31 9.17 -5.59
N GLY A 133 0.87 9.16 -6.20
CA GLY A 133 1.80 10.28 -6.11
C GLY A 133 2.74 10.46 -7.31
N ASN A 134 2.92 11.73 -7.70
CA ASN A 134 3.77 12.22 -8.78
C ASN A 134 3.44 11.64 -10.16
N SER A 135 2.19 11.24 -10.39
CA SER A 135 1.78 10.43 -11.55
C SER A 135 1.19 11.30 -12.66
N LYS A 136 1.63 11.16 -13.92
CA LYS A 136 1.11 12.03 -15.01
C LYS A 136 -0.18 11.59 -15.69
N TYR A 137 -0.54 10.31 -15.65
CA TYR A 137 -1.77 9.78 -16.26
C TYR A 137 -2.10 8.40 -15.65
N MET A 138 -3.30 8.19 -15.08
CA MET A 138 -3.65 6.91 -14.41
C MET A 138 -5.13 6.55 -14.50
N ALA A 139 -5.41 5.24 -14.47
CA ALA A 139 -6.76 4.69 -14.43
C ALA A 139 -6.78 3.34 -13.69
N TYR A 140 -7.70 3.18 -12.75
CA TYR A 140 -7.91 1.92 -12.01
C TYR A 140 -6.70 1.45 -11.18
N CYS A 141 -5.99 2.38 -10.53
CA CYS A 141 -4.81 2.08 -9.70
C CYS A 141 -5.04 2.36 -8.21
N THR A 142 -4.37 1.59 -7.36
CA THR A 142 -4.24 1.89 -5.93
C THR A 142 -2.77 1.77 -5.49
N LEU A 143 -2.31 2.63 -4.57
CA LEU A 143 -0.99 2.60 -3.90
C LEU A 143 0.25 2.85 -4.81
N THR A 144 0.29 3.93 -5.59
CA THR A 144 1.41 4.22 -6.51
C THR A 144 2.23 5.46 -6.12
N ARG A 145 3.55 5.45 -6.38
CA ARG A 145 4.47 6.62 -6.25
C ARG A 145 5.78 6.42 -7.03
N HIS A 146 5.87 6.81 -8.29
CA HIS A 146 6.18 8.19 -8.75
C HIS A 146 6.20 8.13 -10.30
N ASP A 147 5.02 8.25 -10.94
CA ASP A 147 4.76 7.52 -12.20
C ASP A 147 4.55 8.44 -13.43
N SER A 148 4.42 7.85 -14.61
CA SER A 148 3.79 8.56 -15.74
C SER A 148 2.60 7.83 -16.38
N TYR A 149 2.56 6.50 -16.40
CA TYR A 149 1.38 5.75 -16.88
C TYR A 149 1.27 4.36 -16.23
N GLY A 150 0.07 4.00 -15.74
CA GLY A 150 -0.25 2.64 -15.30
C GLY A 150 -1.75 2.37 -15.28
N PHE A 151 -2.21 1.22 -15.83
CA PHE A 151 -3.63 0.91 -16.06
C PHE A 151 -3.97 -0.60 -15.93
N GLY A 152 -4.21 -1.21 -14.77
CA GLY A 152 -4.09 -0.73 -13.40
C GLY A 152 -3.34 -1.74 -12.53
N GLY A 153 -3.23 -1.47 -11.22
CA GLY A 153 -2.41 -2.26 -10.31
C GLY A 153 -2.56 -1.81 -8.85
N ASN A 154 -2.00 -2.60 -7.93
CA ASN A 154 -2.22 -2.42 -6.48
C ASN A 154 -0.94 -2.07 -5.69
N ALA A 155 0.19 -1.82 -6.38
CA ALA A 155 1.23 -0.86 -5.96
C ALA A 155 2.41 -0.76 -6.94
N PHE A 156 2.99 0.44 -7.07
CA PHE A 156 4.20 0.72 -7.85
C PHE A 156 5.08 1.79 -7.20
N SER A 157 6.40 1.58 -7.16
CA SER A 157 7.37 2.66 -6.85
C SER A 157 8.21 3.06 -8.08
N GLN A 158 7.65 4.01 -8.83
CA GLN A 158 8.15 4.68 -10.04
C GLN A 158 8.06 3.86 -11.35
N CYS A 159 7.02 4.14 -12.16
CA CYS A 159 6.68 3.43 -13.40
C CYS A 159 6.58 4.33 -14.66
N ASP A 160 7.19 3.89 -15.76
CA ASP A 160 6.97 4.38 -17.13
C ASP A 160 6.27 3.30 -17.98
N PHE A 161 4.93 3.40 -18.04
CA PHE A 161 4.00 2.56 -18.82
C PHE A 161 3.90 1.10 -18.33
N CYS A 162 3.02 0.87 -17.35
CA CYS A 162 2.77 -0.43 -16.71
C CYS A 162 1.32 -0.91 -16.89
N LEU A 163 1.16 -2.21 -17.13
CA LEU A 163 -0.12 -2.83 -17.48
C LEU A 163 0.15 -4.32 -17.41
N LYS A 164 -0.44 -5.17 -16.56
CA LYS A 164 -1.14 -4.98 -15.29
C LYS A 164 -0.27 -5.62 -14.18
N CYS A 165 -0.08 -5.03 -12.98
CA CYS A 165 0.98 -5.52 -12.07
C CYS A 165 0.88 -5.11 -10.58
N HIS A 166 1.62 -5.83 -9.73
CA HIS A 166 1.30 -5.99 -8.31
C HIS A 166 2.56 -6.05 -7.42
N GLU A 167 2.95 -4.88 -6.91
CA GLU A 167 4.17 -4.57 -6.15
C GLU A 167 5.47 -4.70 -6.96
N LEU A 168 6.07 -3.53 -7.27
CA LEU A 168 7.28 -3.39 -8.07
C LEU A 168 8.13 -2.20 -7.61
N THR A 169 9.45 -2.36 -7.71
CA THR A 169 10.43 -1.27 -7.53
C THR A 169 11.20 -1.03 -8.83
N ARG A 170 11.13 0.20 -9.39
CA ARG A 170 11.89 0.60 -10.58
C ARG A 170 11.69 -0.35 -11.79
N VAL A 171 10.46 -0.44 -12.30
CA VAL A 171 10.11 -1.33 -13.43
C VAL A 171 9.59 -0.58 -14.65
N LYS A 172 9.91 -1.10 -15.85
CA LYS A 172 9.56 -0.51 -17.15
C LYS A 172 8.97 -1.53 -18.11
N ARG A 173 8.03 -1.11 -18.97
CA ARG A 173 7.52 -1.89 -20.13
C ARG A 173 7.16 -3.35 -19.81
N SER A 174 6.56 -3.62 -18.65
CA SER A 174 6.34 -4.98 -18.13
C SER A 174 4.87 -5.28 -17.87
N PHE A 175 4.49 -6.56 -17.93
CA PHE A 175 3.11 -7.05 -17.88
C PHE A 175 2.96 -8.28 -16.99
N GLU A 176 2.00 -8.30 -16.05
CA GLU A 176 1.83 -9.40 -15.08
C GLU A 176 3.15 -9.75 -14.39
N LEU A 177 3.88 -8.70 -13.98
CA LEU A 177 5.09 -8.81 -13.16
C LEU A 177 4.72 -8.58 -11.69
N TRP A 178 5.21 -9.46 -10.83
CA TRP A 178 4.89 -9.52 -9.41
C TRP A 178 6.17 -9.51 -8.56
N MET A 179 6.16 -8.81 -7.43
CA MET A 179 7.25 -8.79 -6.43
C MET A 179 8.66 -8.66 -7.01
N SER A 180 8.86 -7.72 -7.95
CA SER A 180 10.10 -7.63 -8.74
C SER A 180 10.76 -6.25 -8.68
N GLN A 181 12.09 -6.24 -8.71
CA GLN A 181 12.93 -5.05 -8.55
C GLN A 181 13.86 -4.88 -9.76
N ASP A 182 14.04 -3.64 -10.25
CA ASP A 182 14.98 -3.29 -11.32
C ASP A 182 14.78 -4.12 -12.61
N CYS A 183 13.55 -4.19 -13.11
CA CYS A 183 13.19 -5.06 -14.24
C CYS A 183 12.64 -4.30 -15.45
N GLU A 184 12.93 -4.77 -16.66
CA GLU A 184 12.37 -4.24 -17.90
C GLU A 184 11.97 -5.33 -18.92
N ASP A 185 10.90 -5.09 -19.67
CA ASP A 185 10.37 -6.03 -20.68
C ASP A 185 10.07 -7.44 -20.12
N CYS A 186 9.58 -7.52 -18.88
CA CYS A 186 9.25 -8.78 -18.22
C CYS A 186 7.74 -9.08 -18.25
N TYR A 187 7.39 -10.34 -18.50
CA TYR A 187 6.01 -10.79 -18.73
C TYR A 187 5.69 -12.00 -17.83
N TYR A 188 4.55 -12.01 -17.15
CA TYR A 188 4.04 -13.15 -16.37
C TYR A 188 5.11 -13.77 -15.44
N SER A 189 5.78 -12.96 -14.63
CA SER A 189 6.95 -13.40 -13.85
C SER A 189 6.87 -12.93 -12.39
N HIS A 190 7.63 -13.57 -11.50
CA HIS A 190 7.62 -13.29 -10.07
C HIS A 190 9.04 -13.24 -9.47
N GLY A 191 9.26 -12.38 -8.48
CA GLY A 191 10.48 -12.43 -7.65
C GLY A 191 11.77 -12.08 -8.40
N LEU A 192 11.70 -11.32 -9.50
CA LEU A 192 12.87 -11.01 -10.31
C LEU A 192 13.65 -9.82 -9.74
N LYS A 193 14.99 -9.89 -9.77
CA LYS A 193 15.87 -8.75 -9.42
C LYS A 193 16.89 -8.46 -10.53
N ASN A 194 16.98 -7.22 -10.98
CA ASN A 194 17.90 -6.78 -12.04
C ASN A 194 17.83 -7.65 -13.31
N CYS A 195 16.62 -7.94 -13.79
CA CYS A 195 16.39 -8.83 -14.93
C CYS A 195 15.76 -8.07 -16.11
N SER A 196 16.08 -8.48 -17.35
CA SER A 196 15.39 -7.92 -18.52
C SER A 196 15.02 -8.96 -19.56
N ASN A 197 13.92 -8.74 -20.27
CA ASN A 197 13.44 -9.67 -21.29
C ASN A 197 13.22 -11.09 -20.71
N CYS A 198 12.39 -11.20 -19.68
CA CYS A 198 12.02 -12.46 -19.03
C CYS A 198 10.54 -12.78 -19.22
N ILE A 199 10.18 -14.03 -19.52
CA ILE A 199 8.79 -14.47 -19.68
C ILE A 199 8.56 -15.77 -18.91
N PHE A 200 7.54 -15.81 -18.04
CA PHE A 200 7.27 -16.96 -17.17
C PHE A 200 8.48 -17.38 -16.29
N CYS A 201 9.18 -16.40 -15.73
CA CYS A 201 10.35 -16.61 -14.87
C CYS A 201 10.01 -16.39 -13.40
N PHE A 202 10.69 -17.12 -12.52
CA PHE A 202 10.48 -17.13 -11.07
C PHE A 202 11.81 -17.05 -10.33
N ASN A 203 11.93 -16.05 -9.45
CA ASN A 203 13.02 -15.89 -8.48
C ASN A 203 14.44 -15.74 -9.09
N LEU A 204 14.55 -15.23 -10.33
CA LEU A 204 15.85 -15.01 -10.99
C LEU A 204 16.51 -13.69 -10.56
N GLN A 205 17.84 -13.68 -10.62
CA GLN A 205 18.63 -12.46 -10.45
C GLN A 205 19.63 -12.27 -11.58
N ASN A 206 19.79 -11.02 -12.05
CA ASN A 206 20.80 -10.62 -13.05
C ASN A 206 20.69 -11.38 -14.39
N LYS A 207 19.49 -11.79 -14.80
CA LYS A 207 19.25 -12.62 -16.00
C LYS A 207 18.67 -11.84 -17.17
N ARG A 208 18.97 -12.30 -18.40
CA ARG A 208 18.48 -11.67 -19.64
C ARG A 208 18.03 -12.70 -20.66
N ASN A 209 17.01 -12.35 -21.46
CA ASN A 209 16.49 -13.19 -22.55
C ASN A 209 16.08 -14.60 -22.09
N ALA A 210 15.33 -14.68 -20.98
CA ALA A 210 14.96 -15.93 -20.33
C ALA A 210 13.48 -16.27 -20.52
N ILE A 211 13.17 -17.54 -20.74
CA ILE A 211 11.81 -18.06 -20.75
C ILE A 211 11.77 -19.30 -19.87
N GLY A 212 10.85 -19.39 -18.91
CA GLY A 212 10.76 -20.55 -18.01
C GLY A 212 12.04 -20.79 -17.21
N ASN A 213 12.68 -19.72 -16.72
CA ASN A 213 14.01 -19.72 -16.09
C ASN A 213 15.19 -20.20 -16.96
N GLN A 214 14.98 -20.51 -18.23
CA GLN A 214 16.02 -20.88 -19.18
C GLN A 214 16.47 -19.66 -20.00
N GLU A 215 17.73 -19.23 -19.83
CA GLU A 215 18.36 -18.22 -20.71
C GLU A 215 18.54 -18.80 -22.13
N LEU A 216 18.24 -17.99 -23.14
CA LEU A 216 18.24 -18.39 -24.55
C LEU A 216 19.18 -17.52 -25.40
N PRO A 217 19.68 -18.02 -26.54
CA PRO A 217 20.29 -17.18 -27.57
C PRO A 217 19.31 -16.05 -28.00
N PRO A 218 19.79 -14.81 -28.18
CA PRO A 218 18.92 -13.64 -28.39
C PRO A 218 17.89 -13.81 -29.52
N ASP A 219 18.25 -14.44 -30.64
CA ASP A 219 17.34 -14.61 -31.78
C ASP A 219 16.25 -15.65 -31.51
N LYS A 220 16.59 -16.75 -30.82
CA LYS A 220 15.60 -17.74 -30.34
C LYS A 220 14.65 -17.10 -29.32
N PHE A 221 15.16 -16.26 -28.42
CA PHE A 221 14.33 -15.50 -27.50
C PHE A 221 13.37 -14.56 -28.24
N ARG A 222 13.87 -13.73 -29.16
CA ARG A 222 13.07 -12.80 -29.98
C ARG A 222 11.95 -13.51 -30.73
N GLN A 223 12.24 -14.66 -31.34
CA GLN A 223 11.26 -15.47 -32.06
C GLN A 223 10.11 -15.95 -31.15
N ILE A 224 10.44 -16.53 -29.99
CA ILE A 224 9.43 -17.05 -29.06
C ILE A 224 8.66 -15.89 -28.39
N ARG A 225 9.35 -14.80 -28.02
CA ARG A 225 8.71 -13.57 -27.51
C ARG A 225 7.69 -13.01 -28.51
N ALA A 226 8.06 -12.85 -29.78
CA ALA A 226 7.16 -12.30 -30.80
C ALA A 226 5.87 -13.13 -30.94
N LYS A 227 5.98 -14.46 -30.94
CA LYS A 227 4.83 -15.40 -30.92
C LYS A 227 3.95 -15.15 -29.69
N LEU A 228 4.52 -15.20 -28.48
CA LEU A 228 3.79 -15.07 -27.21
C LEU A 228 3.10 -13.71 -27.07
N ILE A 229 3.77 -12.63 -27.45
CA ILE A 229 3.19 -11.27 -27.41
C ILE A 229 2.03 -11.14 -28.40
N SER A 230 2.13 -11.76 -29.59
CA SER A 230 1.02 -11.82 -30.54
C SER A 230 -0.18 -12.61 -29.99
N GLU A 231 0.06 -13.77 -29.36
CA GLU A 231 -1.01 -14.56 -28.70
C GLU A 231 -1.73 -13.74 -27.62
N MET A 232 -0.98 -13.05 -26.75
CA MET A 232 -1.53 -12.19 -25.70
C MET A 232 -2.36 -11.05 -26.27
N ALA A 233 -1.88 -10.41 -27.35
CA ALA A 233 -2.56 -9.28 -27.97
C ALA A 233 -3.90 -9.68 -28.61
N GLU A 234 -3.95 -10.81 -29.33
CA GLU A 234 -5.18 -11.29 -29.96
C GLU A 234 -6.17 -11.84 -28.93
N GLU A 235 -5.71 -12.57 -27.90
CA GLU A 235 -6.59 -13.00 -26.82
C GLU A 235 -7.18 -11.80 -26.06
N LEU A 236 -6.36 -10.78 -25.76
CA LEU A 236 -6.81 -9.56 -25.10
C LEU A 236 -7.76 -8.73 -25.97
N LYS A 237 -7.56 -8.69 -27.30
CA LYS A 237 -8.51 -8.07 -28.23
C LYS A 237 -9.86 -8.78 -28.24
N ALA A 238 -9.86 -10.11 -28.32
CA ALA A 238 -11.06 -10.92 -28.43
C ALA A 238 -11.87 -11.00 -27.13
N LYS A 239 -11.20 -11.21 -26.00
CA LYS A 239 -11.85 -11.47 -24.69
C LYS A 239 -11.99 -10.23 -23.80
N LYS A 240 -11.32 -9.12 -24.14
CA LYS A 240 -11.17 -7.91 -23.29
C LYS A 240 -10.58 -8.19 -21.90
N ARG A 241 -9.86 -9.31 -21.78
CA ARG A 241 -9.26 -9.85 -20.55
C ARG A 241 -8.08 -10.75 -20.91
N LEU A 242 -7.07 -10.77 -20.05
CA LEU A 242 -6.07 -11.85 -19.96
C LEU A 242 -6.13 -12.46 -18.55
N PRO A 243 -5.77 -13.75 -18.38
CA PRO A 243 -5.63 -14.34 -17.04
C PRO A 243 -4.45 -13.69 -16.30
N SER A 244 -4.49 -13.64 -14.97
CA SER A 244 -3.33 -13.25 -14.17
C SER A 244 -2.27 -14.35 -14.08
N LEU A 245 -1.06 -14.03 -13.63
CA LEU A 245 -0.03 -15.05 -13.33
C LEU A 245 -0.54 -16.11 -12.33
N ILE A 246 -1.29 -15.67 -11.31
CA ILE A 246 -1.87 -16.56 -10.29
C ILE A 246 -2.93 -17.47 -10.92
N GLU A 247 -3.80 -16.97 -11.81
CA GLU A 247 -4.77 -17.78 -12.53
C GLU A 247 -4.12 -18.82 -13.47
N ILE A 248 -2.98 -18.48 -14.09
CA ILE A 248 -2.22 -19.43 -14.91
C ILE A 248 -1.69 -20.56 -14.03
N VAL A 249 -0.99 -20.24 -12.94
CA VAL A 249 -0.38 -21.24 -12.05
C VAL A 249 -1.45 -22.07 -11.31
N GLY A 250 -2.55 -21.44 -10.92
CA GLY A 250 -3.68 -22.07 -10.21
C GLY A 250 -4.48 -23.11 -11.02
N LYS A 251 -4.23 -23.24 -12.34
CA LYS A 251 -4.78 -24.36 -13.13
C LYS A 251 -4.20 -25.71 -12.69
N GLU A 252 -2.97 -25.71 -12.18
CA GLU A 252 -2.30 -26.91 -11.68
C GLU A 252 -2.66 -27.16 -10.21
N LYS A 253 -3.52 -28.16 -9.97
CA LYS A 253 -4.19 -28.40 -8.68
C LYS A 253 -3.27 -28.78 -7.51
N LYS A 254 -1.99 -29.05 -7.75
CA LYS A 254 -1.02 -29.45 -6.72
C LYS A 254 0.35 -28.88 -7.04
N ALA A 255 1.01 -28.26 -6.06
CA ALA A 255 2.43 -27.99 -6.13
C ALA A 255 3.26 -29.29 -6.18
N PRO A 256 4.34 -29.34 -6.97
CA PRO A 256 5.32 -30.40 -6.90
C PRO A 256 6.11 -30.33 -5.57
N LYS A 257 6.63 -31.46 -5.12
CA LYS A 257 7.41 -31.53 -3.87
C LYS A 257 8.85 -31.13 -4.13
N ILE A 258 9.20 -29.90 -3.77
CA ILE A 258 10.57 -29.38 -3.85
C ILE A 258 11.34 -29.57 -2.54
N ARG A 259 12.66 -29.61 -2.64
CA ARG A 259 13.60 -29.53 -1.51
C ARG A 259 14.64 -28.47 -1.84
N VAL A 260 14.81 -27.51 -0.94
CA VAL A 260 15.75 -26.39 -1.11
C VAL A 260 16.55 -26.26 0.18
N SER A 261 17.86 -26.16 0.06
CA SER A 261 18.78 -25.98 1.19
C SER A 261 19.34 -24.55 1.16
N ALA A 262 18.54 -23.59 1.62
CA ALA A 262 19.00 -22.22 1.78
C ALA A 262 19.68 -22.02 3.15
N PRO A 263 20.76 -21.23 3.25
CA PRO A 263 21.29 -20.80 4.54
C PRO A 263 20.21 -19.99 5.27
N ALA A 264 20.03 -20.24 6.57
CA ALA A 264 19.18 -19.38 7.38
C ALA A 264 19.92 -18.04 7.60
N PRO A 265 19.27 -16.88 7.41
CA PRO A 265 19.86 -15.61 7.82
C PRO A 265 20.02 -15.59 9.35
N GLU A 266 21.05 -14.90 9.84
CA GLU A 266 21.24 -14.68 11.27
C GLU A 266 20.22 -13.61 11.73
N GLU A 267 19.02 -14.06 12.07
CA GLU A 267 17.94 -13.19 12.54
C GLU A 267 18.27 -12.59 13.92
N GLN A 268 18.66 -11.32 13.96
CA GLN A 268 18.70 -10.56 15.20
C GLN A 268 17.27 -10.35 15.72
N LYS A 269 17.00 -10.81 16.95
CA LYS A 269 15.69 -10.75 17.62
C LYS A 269 15.71 -9.90 18.88
N ASP A 270 16.42 -8.77 18.83
CA ASP A 270 16.51 -7.81 19.92
C ASP A 270 15.27 -6.91 19.93
N LYS A 271 14.17 -7.44 20.50
CA LYS A 271 12.98 -6.62 20.79
C LYS A 271 13.29 -5.45 21.73
N GLY A 272 14.35 -5.50 22.54
CA GLY A 272 14.63 -4.50 23.58
C GLY A 272 14.73 -3.07 23.05
N LYS A 273 15.39 -2.88 21.90
CA LYS A 273 15.45 -1.59 21.21
C LYS A 273 14.09 -1.10 20.73
N ILE A 274 13.24 -2.02 20.29
CA ILE A 274 11.91 -1.72 19.74
C ILE A 274 10.95 -1.37 20.87
N GLU A 275 10.94 -2.16 21.96
CA GLU A 275 10.16 -1.90 23.17
C GLU A 275 10.57 -0.56 23.82
N ALA A 276 11.86 -0.23 23.86
CA ALA A 276 12.35 1.06 24.35
C ALA A 276 11.86 2.24 23.49
N ALA A 277 11.90 2.10 22.16
CA ALA A 277 11.40 3.12 21.24
C ALA A 277 9.87 3.27 21.29
N PHE A 278 9.15 2.15 21.42
CA PHE A 278 7.70 2.13 21.65
C PHE A 278 7.35 2.86 22.94
N SER A 279 7.94 2.44 24.08
CA SER A 279 7.72 3.05 25.40
C SER A 279 8.01 4.56 25.41
N LYS A 280 9.11 5.00 24.78
CA LYS A 280 9.44 6.42 24.58
C LYS A 280 8.40 7.16 23.75
N THR A 281 7.83 6.51 22.74
CA THR A 281 6.78 7.10 21.89
C THR A 281 5.47 7.25 22.65
N MET A 282 5.07 6.22 23.40
CA MET A 282 3.91 6.28 24.30
C MET A 282 4.09 7.41 25.33
N GLN A 283 5.28 7.55 25.90
CA GLN A 283 5.59 8.65 26.83
C GLN A 283 5.48 10.04 26.19
N LEU A 284 5.98 10.23 24.97
CA LEU A 284 5.94 11.52 24.27
C LEU A 284 4.53 11.93 23.82
N ILE A 285 3.68 10.96 23.46
CA ILE A 285 2.31 11.21 22.99
C ILE A 285 1.34 11.32 24.18
N PHE A 286 1.38 10.35 25.11
CA PHE A 286 0.39 10.20 26.17
C PHE A 286 0.87 10.68 27.56
N GLY A 287 2.09 11.21 27.65
CA GLY A 287 2.68 11.76 28.89
C GLY A 287 3.28 10.72 29.84
N VAL A 288 3.01 9.43 29.64
CA VAL A 288 3.49 8.32 30.49
C VAL A 288 4.03 7.16 29.63
N PRO A 289 5.14 6.52 30.02
CA PRO A 289 5.52 5.25 29.41
C PRO A 289 4.51 4.17 29.82
N HIS A 290 3.95 3.45 28.85
CA HIS A 290 3.02 2.35 29.13
C HIS A 290 3.79 1.14 29.69
N SER A 291 3.19 0.40 30.64
CA SER A 291 3.92 -0.64 31.39
C SER A 291 4.03 -1.98 30.64
N LYS A 292 3.19 -2.18 29.64
CA LYS A 292 3.15 -3.39 28.81
C LYS A 292 4.00 -3.22 27.55
N GLY A 293 4.58 -4.33 27.08
CA GLY A 293 5.28 -4.37 25.79
C GLY A 293 4.33 -4.28 24.60
N ILE A 294 4.87 -3.99 23.43
CA ILE A 294 4.14 -3.76 22.17
C ILE A 294 3.17 -4.90 21.80
N ASP A 295 3.47 -6.13 22.20
CA ASP A 295 2.66 -7.32 21.87
C ASP A 295 1.26 -7.27 22.50
N PHE A 296 1.12 -6.62 23.67
CA PHE A 296 -0.17 -6.40 24.34
C PHE A 296 -1.05 -5.41 23.57
N TYR A 297 -0.44 -4.51 22.80
CA TYR A 297 -1.10 -3.48 21.99
C TYR A 297 -1.27 -3.87 20.52
N ALA A 298 -0.74 -5.02 20.10
CA ALA A 298 -0.60 -5.36 18.67
C ALA A 298 -1.93 -5.44 17.91
N ASP A 299 -3.00 -5.97 18.52
CA ASP A 299 -4.33 -6.06 17.89
C ASP A 299 -4.98 -4.67 17.69
N TRP A 300 -4.67 -3.72 18.59
CA TRP A 300 -5.15 -2.34 18.46
C TRP A 300 -4.35 -1.55 17.44
N LEU A 301 -3.02 -1.67 17.49
CA LEU A 301 -2.11 -1.04 16.54
C LEU A 301 -2.36 -1.53 15.10
N THR A 302 -2.72 -2.81 14.91
CA THR A 302 -3.02 -3.36 13.56
C THR A 302 -4.48 -3.19 13.11
N MET A 303 -5.38 -2.64 13.95
CA MET A 303 -6.83 -2.58 13.68
C MET A 303 -7.19 -1.90 12.34
N HIS A 304 -6.41 -0.88 11.94
CA HIS A 304 -6.64 -0.09 10.72
C HIS A 304 -5.42 -0.10 9.77
N THR A 305 -4.50 -1.06 9.90
CA THR A 305 -3.33 -1.22 9.01
C THR A 305 -3.45 -2.48 8.16
N ARG A 306 -2.78 -2.49 7.00
CA ARG A 306 -2.62 -3.73 6.22
C ARG A 306 -1.63 -4.68 6.92
N GLY A 307 -2.19 -5.71 7.56
CA GLY A 307 -1.43 -6.75 8.28
C GLY A 307 -0.80 -7.82 7.37
N PHE A 308 -0.59 -9.01 7.92
CA PHE A 308 -0.12 -10.19 7.20
C PHE A 308 -0.65 -11.50 7.82
N GLU A 309 -0.69 -12.55 7.01
CA GLU A 309 -0.95 -13.92 7.45
C GLU A 309 0.33 -14.72 7.67
N ARG A 310 0.25 -15.73 8.55
CA ARG A 310 1.32 -16.72 8.76
C ARG A 310 1.00 -18.00 7.99
N HIS A 311 1.83 -18.33 7.01
CA HIS A 311 1.78 -19.58 6.25
C HIS A 311 3.07 -20.38 6.45
N LYS A 312 3.19 -21.56 5.84
CA LYS A 312 4.41 -22.37 5.89
C LYS A 312 5.03 -22.55 4.50
N SER A 313 6.36 -22.46 4.42
CA SER A 313 7.12 -22.71 3.19
C SER A 313 6.81 -24.09 2.59
N ALA A 314 6.66 -24.13 1.27
CA ALA A 314 6.51 -25.33 0.48
C ALA A 314 7.70 -26.28 0.67
N ALA A 315 8.93 -25.74 0.71
CA ALA A 315 10.18 -26.50 0.82
C ALA A 315 10.50 -26.93 2.26
N SER A 316 10.60 -25.98 3.20
CA SER A 316 11.17 -26.25 4.54
C SER A 316 10.14 -26.40 5.66
N LYS A 317 8.88 -26.01 5.42
CA LYS A 317 7.84 -25.85 6.45
C LYS A 317 8.16 -24.81 7.53
N LYS A 318 9.20 -23.98 7.36
CA LYS A 318 9.39 -22.75 8.15
C LYS A 318 8.21 -21.79 7.94
N GLU A 319 8.03 -20.86 8.86
CA GLU A 319 7.04 -19.80 8.71
C GLU A 319 7.39 -18.85 7.57
N VAL A 320 6.36 -18.39 6.86
CA VAL A 320 6.43 -17.33 5.86
C VAL A 320 5.29 -16.35 6.10
N PHE A 321 5.56 -15.06 5.92
CA PHE A 321 4.60 -14.00 6.19
C PHE A 321 4.03 -13.45 4.88
N LEU A 322 2.71 -13.39 4.76
CA LEU A 322 2.00 -13.04 3.53
C LEU A 322 1.19 -11.76 3.74
N ALA A 323 1.67 -10.64 3.19
CA ALA A 323 1.08 -9.32 3.41
C ALA A 323 -0.37 -9.19 2.88
N HIS A 324 -1.19 -8.39 3.56
CA HIS A 324 -2.51 -7.96 3.08
C HIS A 324 -2.39 -6.75 2.14
N TYR A 325 -1.54 -6.90 1.13
CA TYR A 325 -1.11 -5.84 0.22
C TYR A 325 -0.68 -6.47 -1.12
N GLY A 326 -0.79 -5.73 -2.23
CA GLY A 326 -0.36 -6.20 -3.55
C GLY A 326 -1.07 -7.49 -4.04
N ASN A 327 -2.21 -7.85 -3.45
CA ASN A 327 -2.88 -9.15 -3.62
C ASN A 327 -1.98 -10.37 -3.28
N TYR A 328 -0.99 -10.22 -2.40
CA TYR A 328 -0.16 -11.36 -1.96
C TYR A 328 -1.04 -12.42 -1.26
N SER A 329 -2.14 -12.00 -0.63
CA SER A 329 -3.26 -12.83 -0.16
C SER A 329 -3.79 -13.85 -1.16
N ASP A 330 -3.51 -13.69 -2.45
CA ASP A 330 -4.02 -14.55 -3.53
C ASP A 330 -2.98 -15.58 -4.01
N LEU A 331 -1.70 -15.44 -3.61
CA LEU A 331 -0.62 -16.34 -4.00
C LEU A 331 -0.92 -17.80 -3.57
N PRO A 332 -0.62 -18.85 -4.38
CA PRO A 332 -0.93 -20.22 -4.01
C PRO A 332 -0.15 -20.68 -2.76
N LYS A 333 -0.88 -21.04 -1.69
CA LYS A 333 -0.30 -21.28 -0.35
C LYS A 333 0.63 -22.49 -0.29
N ASP A 334 0.42 -23.47 -1.17
CA ASP A 334 1.28 -24.65 -1.33
C ASP A 334 2.55 -24.40 -2.15
N ARG A 335 2.73 -23.19 -2.69
CA ARG A 335 3.86 -22.75 -3.53
C ARG A 335 4.67 -21.59 -2.92
N LEU A 336 4.43 -21.22 -1.67
CA LEU A 336 5.14 -20.13 -0.98
C LEU A 336 6.54 -20.56 -0.53
N LEU A 337 7.50 -19.64 -0.57
CA LEU A 337 8.86 -19.78 -0.06
C LEU A 337 9.24 -18.55 0.76
N ASN A 338 10.18 -18.69 1.72
CA ASN A 338 10.90 -17.51 2.22
C ASN A 338 11.86 -16.99 1.13
N LEU A 339 12.44 -15.81 1.36
CA LEU A 339 13.24 -15.14 0.36
C LEU A 339 14.49 -15.94 0.00
N GLU A 340 15.18 -16.52 0.99
CA GLU A 340 16.42 -17.25 0.80
C GLU A 340 16.19 -18.57 0.05
N GLU A 341 15.12 -19.30 0.37
CA GLU A 341 14.70 -20.49 -0.38
C GLU A 341 14.30 -20.14 -1.81
N ALA A 342 13.58 -19.05 -2.03
CA ALA A 342 13.19 -18.62 -3.37
C ALA A 342 14.43 -18.28 -4.23
N GLN A 343 15.40 -17.55 -3.66
CA GLN A 343 16.65 -17.21 -4.32
C GLN A 343 17.50 -18.44 -4.66
N GLU A 344 17.60 -19.42 -3.76
CA GLU A 344 18.35 -20.65 -4.03
C GLU A 344 17.62 -21.55 -5.05
N PHE A 345 16.30 -21.65 -4.94
CA PHE A 345 15.48 -22.38 -5.91
C PHE A 345 15.61 -21.78 -7.32
N GLY A 346 15.54 -20.45 -7.47
CA GLY A 346 15.66 -19.76 -8.75
C GLY A 346 16.99 -19.99 -9.49
N LYS A 347 18.07 -20.38 -8.80
CA LYS A 347 19.36 -20.73 -9.44
C LYS A 347 19.31 -22.05 -10.20
N SER A 348 18.49 -23.00 -9.73
CA SER A 348 18.46 -24.39 -10.20
C SER A 348 17.17 -24.77 -10.93
N ALA A 349 16.03 -24.20 -10.54
CA ALA A 349 14.72 -24.45 -11.12
C ALA A 349 14.61 -23.86 -12.54
N LYS A 350 14.47 -24.73 -13.54
CA LYS A 350 14.33 -24.39 -14.97
C LYS A 350 13.30 -25.31 -15.62
N ALA A 351 12.49 -24.77 -16.52
CA ALA A 351 11.65 -25.58 -17.40
C ALA A 351 12.53 -26.31 -18.44
N ALA A 352 12.03 -27.44 -18.95
CA ALA A 352 12.82 -28.32 -19.82
C ALA A 352 13.17 -27.63 -21.16
N PRO A 353 14.44 -27.63 -21.63
CA PRO A 353 14.89 -26.80 -22.77
C PRO A 353 14.19 -27.07 -24.11
N ASP A 354 13.72 -28.30 -24.31
CA ASP A 354 12.93 -28.78 -25.44
C ASP A 354 11.48 -28.29 -25.40
N GLU A 355 10.91 -28.09 -24.22
CA GLU A 355 9.55 -27.59 -24.04
C GLU A 355 9.42 -26.08 -24.27
N ILE A 356 10.49 -25.30 -24.07
CA ILE A 356 10.49 -23.82 -24.18
C ILE A 356 9.98 -23.33 -25.54
N GLY A 357 10.29 -24.04 -26.64
CA GLY A 357 9.82 -23.68 -27.98
C GLY A 357 8.31 -23.89 -28.17
N GLY A 358 7.70 -24.79 -27.40
CA GLY A 358 6.29 -25.15 -27.46
C GLY A 358 5.38 -24.32 -26.56
N ILE A 359 5.92 -23.43 -25.72
CA ILE A 359 5.11 -22.65 -24.78
C ILE A 359 4.15 -21.69 -25.51
N SER A 360 2.95 -21.56 -24.96
CA SER A 360 1.84 -20.69 -25.40
C SER A 360 1.05 -20.21 -24.18
N LEU A 361 0.23 -19.17 -24.32
CA LEU A 361 -0.65 -18.73 -23.22
C LEU A 361 -1.63 -19.84 -22.77
N SER A 362 -2.04 -20.72 -23.70
CA SER A 362 -2.93 -21.84 -23.40
C SER A 362 -2.27 -22.95 -22.59
N ASN A 363 -0.98 -23.25 -22.80
CA ASN A 363 -0.27 -24.35 -22.13
C ASN A 363 0.74 -23.92 -21.05
N ALA A 364 0.99 -22.61 -20.87
CA ALA A 364 2.00 -22.10 -19.94
C ALA A 364 1.90 -22.74 -18.54
N HIS A 365 0.68 -22.89 -18.01
CA HIS A 365 0.41 -23.51 -16.70
C HIS A 365 1.15 -24.84 -16.46
N SER A 366 1.09 -25.77 -17.41
CA SER A 366 1.74 -27.08 -17.28
C SER A 366 3.24 -27.06 -17.61
N LYS A 367 3.71 -26.05 -18.35
CA LYS A 367 5.14 -25.88 -18.67
C LYS A 367 5.94 -25.16 -17.59
N ILE A 368 5.26 -24.45 -16.69
CA ILE A 368 5.89 -23.64 -15.62
C ILE A 368 5.57 -24.20 -14.23
N SER A 369 4.76 -25.25 -14.14
CA SER A 369 4.28 -25.88 -12.89
C SER A 369 5.40 -26.26 -11.92
N GLU A 370 6.53 -26.73 -12.47
CA GLU A 370 7.71 -27.20 -11.73
C GLU A 370 8.58 -26.07 -11.19
N ILE A 371 8.47 -24.85 -11.75
CA ILE A 371 9.29 -23.69 -11.37
C ILE A 371 8.48 -22.56 -10.69
N ALA A 372 7.15 -22.61 -10.78
CA ALA A 372 6.25 -21.58 -10.26
C ALA A 372 6.12 -21.65 -8.72
N PHE A 373 7.10 -21.08 -8.03
CA PHE A 373 7.12 -20.86 -6.58
C PHE A 373 7.36 -19.39 -6.28
N PHE A 374 6.79 -18.91 -5.17
CA PHE A 374 6.62 -17.48 -4.89
C PHE A 374 7.31 -17.11 -3.57
N ASN A 375 8.29 -16.19 -3.60
CA ASN A 375 8.76 -15.52 -2.39
C ASN A 375 7.63 -14.68 -1.78
N THR A 376 7.63 -14.50 -0.46
CA THR A 376 6.61 -13.68 0.23
C THR A 376 7.14 -12.35 0.78
N GLY A 377 8.43 -12.07 0.58
CA GLY A 377 9.10 -10.88 1.09
C GLY A 377 10.14 -10.31 0.13
N ILE A 378 10.58 -9.09 0.44
CA ILE A 378 11.60 -8.33 -0.29
C ILE A 378 12.55 -7.75 0.75
N GLN A 379 13.85 -7.86 0.49
CA GLN A 379 14.91 -7.29 1.32
C GLN A 379 15.88 -6.55 0.39
N ASP A 380 16.07 -5.25 0.63
CA ASP A 380 17.03 -4.40 -0.09
C ASP A 380 17.73 -3.46 0.90
N GLY A 381 19.00 -3.13 0.68
CA GLY A 381 19.79 -2.34 1.63
C GLY A 381 20.11 -3.06 2.95
N GLN A 382 20.34 -2.30 4.02
CA GLN A 382 20.60 -2.82 5.36
C GLN A 382 19.28 -2.93 6.16
N ASN A 383 18.92 -4.15 6.60
CA ASN A 383 17.69 -4.42 7.37
C ASN A 383 17.95 -5.07 8.75
N PRO A 384 18.79 -4.50 9.64
CA PRO A 384 19.14 -5.14 10.91
C PRO A 384 18.02 -5.07 11.94
N ASN A 385 17.82 -6.19 12.66
CA ASN A 385 16.86 -6.32 13.76
C ASN A 385 15.39 -6.10 13.36
N ASP A 386 15.03 -6.47 12.12
CA ASP A 386 13.66 -6.43 11.64
C ASP A 386 12.96 -7.78 11.89
N ILE A 387 11.98 -7.76 12.80
CA ILE A 387 11.37 -8.95 13.40
C ILE A 387 9.94 -9.10 12.88
N GLU A 388 9.62 -10.26 12.30
CA GLU A 388 8.30 -10.55 11.68
C GLU A 388 7.90 -9.51 10.61
N CYS A 389 8.88 -9.07 9.80
CA CYS A 389 8.65 -8.12 8.70
C CYS A 389 8.74 -8.81 7.33
N THR A 390 8.06 -8.26 6.32
CA THR A 390 7.91 -8.87 4.98
C THR A 390 8.71 -8.17 3.89
N ILE A 391 8.50 -6.86 3.74
CA ILE A 391 9.12 -6.00 2.73
C ILE A 391 9.90 -4.93 3.50
N ASN A 392 11.22 -4.95 3.38
CA ASN A 392 12.12 -4.04 4.08
C ASN A 392 13.16 -3.49 3.09
N ILE A 393 13.31 -2.17 3.07
CA ILE A 393 14.26 -1.44 2.22
C ILE A 393 14.97 -0.41 3.09
N GLU A 394 16.24 -0.63 3.43
CA GLU A 394 17.01 0.22 4.36
C GLU A 394 16.23 0.52 5.66
N ALA A 395 15.65 -0.52 6.27
CA ALA A 395 14.88 -0.42 7.51
C ALA A 395 15.69 -0.91 8.72
N SER A 396 15.29 -0.59 9.96
CA SER A 396 15.93 -1.24 11.13
C SER A 396 15.14 -1.18 12.41
N ASN A 397 15.27 -2.21 13.25
CA ASN A 397 14.57 -2.32 14.52
C ASN A 397 13.04 -2.21 14.34
N CYS A 398 12.52 -2.81 13.27
CA CYS A 398 11.09 -2.85 12.97
C CYS A 398 10.44 -4.13 13.51
N TYR A 399 9.18 -4.06 13.93
CA TYR A 399 8.43 -5.21 14.45
C TYR A 399 7.06 -5.36 13.80
N ARG A 400 6.75 -6.52 13.22
CA ARG A 400 5.45 -6.77 12.55
C ARG A 400 5.08 -5.67 11.54
N THR A 401 6.05 -5.29 10.70
CA THR A 401 5.82 -4.25 9.68
C THR A 401 5.74 -4.83 8.27
N VAL A 402 4.97 -4.16 7.42
CA VAL A 402 4.84 -4.46 6.00
C VAL A 402 5.29 -3.24 5.23
N CYS A 403 6.20 -3.40 4.27
CA CYS A 403 6.74 -2.33 3.43
C CYS A 403 7.46 -1.20 4.20
N SER A 404 8.32 -1.54 5.16
CA SER A 404 9.17 -0.55 5.83
C SER A 404 10.27 -0.06 4.89
N VAL A 405 10.28 1.24 4.57
CA VAL A 405 11.20 1.83 3.58
C VAL A 405 11.91 3.04 4.18
N TYR A 406 13.25 3.04 4.28
CA TYR A 406 14.05 4.09 4.93
C TYR A 406 13.59 4.42 6.36
N SER A 407 13.10 3.42 7.10
CA SER A 407 12.38 3.63 8.36
C SER A 407 12.92 2.77 9.49
N LYS A 408 12.90 3.31 10.72
CA LYS A 408 13.49 2.63 11.87
C LYS A 408 12.69 2.85 13.15
N TYR A 409 12.76 1.87 14.05
CA TYR A 409 11.94 1.84 15.27
C TYR A 409 10.43 1.92 14.97
N CYS A 410 9.97 1.18 13.97
CA CYS A 410 8.56 1.14 13.58
C CYS A 410 7.90 -0.18 13.98
N GLY A 411 6.62 -0.17 14.34
CA GLY A 411 5.93 -1.38 14.82
C GLY A 411 4.49 -1.50 14.35
N CYS A 412 4.02 -2.72 14.06
CA CYS A 412 2.63 -3.02 13.71
C CYS A 412 2.06 -2.13 12.58
N SER A 413 2.93 -1.68 11.65
CA SER A 413 2.62 -0.62 10.69
C SER A 413 2.74 -1.11 9.25
N PHE A 414 1.89 -0.56 8.39
CA PHE A 414 1.97 -0.70 6.94
C PHE A 414 2.58 0.56 6.31
N TRP A 415 3.59 0.35 5.47
CA TRP A 415 4.31 1.36 4.70
C TRP A 415 4.73 2.63 5.48
N PRO A 416 5.39 2.51 6.67
CA PRO A 416 6.15 3.62 7.21
C PRO A 416 7.31 3.87 6.24
N ARG A 417 7.29 5.02 5.56
CA ARG A 417 8.37 5.44 4.65
C ARG A 417 9.07 6.68 5.21
N SER A 418 10.40 6.67 5.20
CA SER A 418 11.24 7.73 5.77
C SER A 418 10.86 8.11 7.22
N SER A 419 10.35 7.15 8.00
CA SER A 419 9.67 7.42 9.26
C SER A 419 10.40 6.81 10.45
N GLU A 420 10.26 7.44 11.61
CA GLU A 420 10.94 7.05 12.84
C GLU A 420 9.96 6.98 14.02
N HIS A 421 10.05 5.96 14.87
CA HIS A 421 9.18 5.84 16.04
C HIS A 421 7.67 5.86 15.66
N ALA A 422 7.28 5.08 14.64
CA ALA A 422 5.92 5.03 14.11
C ALA A 422 5.26 3.67 14.41
N PHE A 423 4.12 3.68 15.10
CA PHE A 423 3.46 2.47 15.59
C PHE A 423 1.98 2.42 15.17
N GLY A 424 1.49 1.27 14.71
CA GLY A 424 0.11 1.11 14.27
C GLY A 424 -0.32 2.02 13.09
N CYS A 425 0.64 2.48 12.28
CA CYS A 425 0.39 3.44 11.22
C CYS A 425 0.15 2.75 9.85
N ASP A 426 -0.66 3.36 8.98
CA ASP A 426 -0.82 2.92 7.57
C ASP A 426 -0.44 4.06 6.61
N SER A 427 0.49 3.81 5.69
CA SER A 427 0.88 4.74 4.63
C SER A 427 1.28 6.13 5.16
N VAL A 428 2.19 6.16 6.14
CA VAL A 428 2.75 7.40 6.70
C VAL A 428 4.12 7.72 6.13
N PHE A 429 4.36 8.99 5.86
CA PHE A 429 5.57 9.48 5.21
C PHE A 429 6.26 10.57 6.03
N ASP A 430 7.59 10.50 6.12
CA ASP A 430 8.46 11.52 6.73
C ASP A 430 8.00 11.91 8.16
N THR A 431 7.62 10.91 8.95
CA THR A 431 6.84 11.06 10.20
C THR A 431 7.62 10.58 11.43
N GLY A 432 7.49 11.28 12.55
CA GLY A 432 8.24 11.04 13.78
C GLY A 432 7.38 10.91 15.04
N PHE A 433 7.59 9.88 15.86
CA PHE A 433 6.89 9.65 17.13
C PHE A 433 5.37 9.69 16.97
N CYS A 434 4.80 8.73 16.24
CA CYS A 434 3.36 8.70 15.95
C CYS A 434 2.76 7.33 16.25
N VAL A 435 1.51 7.33 16.72
CA VAL A 435 0.73 6.12 16.99
C VAL A 435 -0.59 6.21 16.22
N ASN A 436 -1.04 5.13 15.58
CA ASN A 436 -2.31 5.07 14.86
C ASN A 436 -2.53 6.25 13.90
N CYS A 437 -1.58 6.50 13.00
CA CYS A 437 -1.69 7.55 11.99
C CYS A 437 -1.81 6.94 10.58
N TYR A 438 -2.70 7.49 9.78
CA TYR A 438 -3.20 6.86 8.55
C TYR A 438 -3.15 7.86 7.38
N HIS A 439 -2.65 7.41 6.23
CA HIS A 439 -2.62 8.15 4.96
C HIS A 439 -2.07 9.59 5.07
N SER A 440 -1.15 9.83 6.02
CA SER A 440 -0.72 11.16 6.46
C SER A 440 0.77 11.41 6.19
N VAL A 441 1.17 12.68 6.16
CA VAL A 441 2.51 13.11 5.74
C VAL A 441 3.08 14.16 6.69
N ARG A 442 4.38 14.04 7.03
CA ARG A 442 5.11 15.00 7.89
C ARG A 442 4.45 15.24 9.25
N LEU A 443 4.04 14.16 9.94
CA LEU A 443 3.49 14.26 11.29
C LEU A 443 4.59 14.20 12.35
N SER A 444 4.38 14.86 13.49
CA SER A 444 5.27 14.79 14.65
C SER A 444 4.50 14.73 15.96
N ARG A 445 4.76 13.72 16.82
CA ARG A 445 4.10 13.56 18.13
C ARG A 445 2.56 13.56 18.01
N CYS A 446 2.06 12.78 17.05
CA CYS A 446 0.65 12.73 16.68
C CYS A 446 -0.01 11.37 16.94
N PHE A 447 -1.33 11.38 17.09
CA PHE A 447 -2.12 10.20 17.46
C PHE A 447 -3.48 10.17 16.76
N GLU A 448 -3.93 9.04 16.21
CA GLU A 448 -5.27 8.94 15.58
C GLU A 448 -5.49 10.06 14.54
N MET A 449 -4.54 10.20 13.62
CA MET A 449 -4.60 11.17 12.53
C MET A 449 -4.94 10.45 11.22
N ASP A 450 -5.84 10.99 10.42
CA ASP A 450 -6.14 10.46 9.08
C ASP A 450 -6.05 11.55 8.01
N SER A 451 -5.34 11.25 6.92
CA SER A 451 -5.23 12.11 5.74
C SER A 451 -4.76 13.54 6.07
N CYS A 452 -3.87 13.68 7.04
CA CYS A 452 -3.35 14.96 7.55
C CYS A 452 -1.93 15.26 7.04
N ASN A 453 -1.57 16.55 7.01
CA ASN A 453 -0.30 17.03 6.47
C ASN A 453 0.37 18.06 7.40
N SER A 454 1.65 17.89 7.73
CA SER A 454 2.44 18.86 8.49
C SER A 454 1.86 19.22 9.86
N CYS A 455 1.28 18.26 10.58
CA CYS A 455 0.69 18.49 11.90
C CYS A 455 1.63 18.05 13.04
N MET A 456 1.57 18.74 14.18
CA MET A 456 2.40 18.47 15.36
C MET A 456 1.58 18.50 16.66
N ASP A 457 1.87 17.59 17.60
CA ASP A 457 1.18 17.51 18.90
C ASP A 457 -0.36 17.35 18.80
N CYS A 458 -0.84 16.74 17.72
CA CYS A 458 -2.27 16.64 17.40
C CYS A 458 -2.87 15.24 17.66
N MET A 459 -4.18 15.19 17.94
CA MET A 459 -4.88 13.91 18.12
C MET A 459 -6.33 13.87 17.62
N PHE A 460 -6.77 12.73 17.07
CA PHE A 460 -8.12 12.54 16.51
C PHE A 460 -8.49 13.57 15.43
N CYS A 461 -7.60 13.80 14.47
CA CYS A 461 -7.84 14.78 13.39
C CYS A 461 -7.93 14.11 12.02
N HIS A 462 -8.82 14.63 11.16
CA HIS A 462 -9.02 14.16 9.79
C HIS A 462 -8.92 15.32 8.78
N ASN A 463 -8.24 15.10 7.65
CA ASN A 463 -8.07 16.08 6.56
C ASN A 463 -7.64 17.48 7.09
N CYS A 464 -6.59 17.49 7.90
CA CYS A 464 -6.06 18.70 8.53
C CYS A 464 -4.65 19.04 8.04
N GLU A 465 -4.36 20.33 7.89
CA GLU A 465 -3.06 20.81 7.41
C GLU A 465 -2.46 21.90 8.29
N ASN A 466 -1.18 21.75 8.66
CA ASN A 466 -0.44 22.70 9.49
C ASN A 466 -1.15 23.01 10.83
N LEU A 467 -1.62 21.96 11.51
CA LEU A 467 -2.15 22.06 12.87
C LEU A 467 -1.04 21.86 13.90
N GLN A 468 -1.12 22.61 14.99
CA GLN A 468 -0.25 22.45 16.16
C GLN A 468 -1.13 22.31 17.40
N ASN A 469 -0.77 21.44 18.35
CA ASN A 469 -1.50 21.28 19.62
C ASN A 469 -3.03 21.28 19.42
N SER A 470 -3.56 20.40 18.58
CA SER A 470 -4.98 20.45 18.19
C SER A 470 -5.63 19.07 18.25
N MET A 471 -6.92 19.00 18.58
CA MET A 471 -7.63 17.73 18.72
C MET A 471 -9.07 17.75 18.25
N PHE A 472 -9.57 16.59 17.81
CA PHE A 472 -10.92 16.42 17.28
C PHE A 472 -11.23 17.40 16.13
N CYS A 473 -10.23 17.70 15.31
CA CYS A 473 -10.32 18.69 14.23
C CYS A 473 -10.53 18.00 12.87
N PHE A 474 -11.46 18.51 12.09
CA PHE A 474 -11.91 17.91 10.84
C PHE A 474 -11.95 18.98 9.74
N ASN A 475 -11.24 18.77 8.63
CA ASN A 475 -11.30 19.64 7.45
C ASN A 475 -10.87 21.10 7.74
N THR A 476 -9.79 21.30 8.50
CA THR A 476 -9.34 22.63 8.94
C THR A 476 -7.83 22.81 8.76
N LYS A 477 -7.36 24.05 8.71
CA LYS A 477 -5.95 24.39 8.46
C LYS A 477 -5.44 25.49 9.39
N ASN A 478 -4.12 25.49 9.62
CA ASN A 478 -3.40 26.58 10.30
C ASN A 478 -3.97 26.93 11.69
N LYS A 479 -4.28 25.93 12.51
CA LYS A 479 -4.83 26.11 13.87
C LYS A 479 -3.82 25.73 14.94
N ASN A 480 -3.81 26.48 16.05
CA ASN A 480 -3.00 26.16 17.22
C ASN A 480 -3.84 26.18 18.51
N TYR A 481 -3.65 25.20 19.40
CA TYR A 481 -4.46 25.05 20.61
C TYR A 481 -5.97 24.96 20.32
N ALA A 482 -6.33 24.11 19.35
CA ALA A 482 -7.71 23.96 18.89
C ALA A 482 -8.39 22.66 19.33
N ILE A 483 -9.70 22.75 19.58
CA ILE A 483 -10.60 21.63 19.85
C ILE A 483 -11.80 21.80 18.91
N GLY A 484 -12.17 20.77 18.14
CA GLY A 484 -13.35 20.84 17.28
C GLY A 484 -13.35 22.01 16.30
N ASN A 485 -12.22 22.26 15.63
CA ASN A 485 -11.94 23.39 14.73
C ASN A 485 -11.94 24.79 15.36
N VAL A 486 -12.05 24.92 16.69
CA VAL A 486 -12.00 26.22 17.40
C VAL A 486 -10.77 26.32 18.27
N GLU A 487 -10.05 27.43 18.16
CA GLU A 487 -8.89 27.74 19.01
C GLU A 487 -9.40 28.17 20.39
N VAL A 488 -9.09 27.39 21.42
CA VAL A 488 -9.57 27.59 22.80
C VAL A 488 -8.55 28.28 23.70
N GLY A 489 -7.34 28.50 23.18
CA GLY A 489 -6.20 29.00 23.95
C GLY A 489 -5.45 27.90 24.68
N ARG A 490 -4.19 28.18 25.05
CA ARG A 490 -3.25 27.18 25.55
C ARG A 490 -3.68 26.54 26.87
N GLU A 491 -4.18 27.32 27.82
CA GLU A 491 -4.55 26.83 29.16
C GLU A 491 -5.70 25.82 29.10
N GLU A 492 -6.81 26.21 28.46
CA GLU A 492 -7.96 25.35 28.25
C GLU A 492 -7.64 24.13 27.38
N TYR A 493 -6.84 24.29 26.32
CA TYR A 493 -6.39 23.14 25.54
C TYR A 493 -5.62 22.13 26.39
N LEU A 494 -4.69 22.59 27.24
CA LEU A 494 -3.92 21.69 28.11
C LEU A 494 -4.80 21.05 29.20
N ARG A 495 -5.79 21.78 29.72
CA ARG A 495 -6.79 21.25 30.67
C ARG A 495 -7.60 20.10 30.04
N ILE A 496 -8.17 20.30 28.85
CA ILE A 496 -8.93 19.25 28.17
C ILE A 496 -8.02 18.12 27.68
N LYS A 497 -6.81 18.43 27.17
CA LYS A 497 -5.85 17.40 26.73
C LYS A 497 -5.48 16.47 27.89
N LYS A 498 -5.36 16.99 29.12
CA LYS A 498 -5.13 16.14 30.29
C LYS A 498 -6.28 15.14 30.49
N LEU A 499 -7.55 15.57 30.44
CA LEU A 499 -8.70 14.68 30.58
C LEU A 499 -8.71 13.57 29.52
N VAL A 500 -8.48 13.95 28.26
CA VAL A 500 -8.40 13.01 27.12
C VAL A 500 -7.26 12.00 27.30
N LEU A 501 -6.08 12.47 27.75
CA LEU A 501 -4.93 11.59 28.02
C LEU A 501 -5.15 10.67 29.24
N ASP A 502 -5.78 11.16 30.31
CA ASP A 502 -6.10 10.34 31.48
C ASP A 502 -7.04 9.17 31.08
N GLU A 503 -8.06 9.44 30.25
CA GLU A 503 -8.99 8.43 29.72
C GLU A 503 -8.28 7.41 28.81
N ILE A 504 -7.51 7.89 27.83
CA ILE A 504 -6.73 7.03 26.90
C ILE A 504 -5.78 6.11 27.66
N ASN A 505 -5.02 6.66 28.62
CA ASN A 505 -4.07 5.88 29.41
C ASN A 505 -4.78 4.83 30.26
N SER A 506 -5.94 5.15 30.83
CA SER A 506 -6.74 4.20 31.63
C SER A 506 -7.29 3.05 30.78
N GLU A 507 -7.81 3.32 29.59
CA GLU A 507 -8.37 2.29 28.72
C GLU A 507 -7.27 1.41 28.10
N LEU A 508 -6.17 2.01 27.62
CA LEU A 508 -5.04 1.28 27.03
C LEU A 508 -4.32 0.37 28.04
N GLU A 509 -3.90 0.88 29.19
CA GLU A 509 -3.16 0.07 30.18
C GLU A 509 -4.03 -1.09 30.74
N LYS A 510 -5.35 -0.92 30.76
CA LYS A 510 -6.31 -1.95 31.18
C LYS A 510 -6.62 -2.99 30.11
N THR A 511 -6.71 -2.59 28.83
CA THR A 511 -7.33 -3.43 27.78
C THR A 511 -6.49 -3.66 26.52
N GLY A 512 -5.37 -2.95 26.36
CA GLY A 512 -4.52 -3.00 25.17
C GLY A 512 -5.09 -2.27 23.95
N LYS A 513 -6.25 -1.61 24.08
CA LYS A 513 -7.00 -1.00 22.97
C LYS A 513 -7.80 0.22 23.39
N LEU A 514 -8.39 0.92 22.41
CA LEU A 514 -9.37 1.98 22.61
C LEU A 514 -10.71 1.66 21.95
N LYS A 515 -11.79 2.14 22.57
CA LYS A 515 -13.17 2.14 22.04
C LYS A 515 -13.34 3.10 20.85
N ARG A 516 -12.57 4.19 20.82
CA ARG A 516 -12.64 5.26 19.80
C ARG A 516 -11.36 5.31 18.97
N SER A 517 -11.54 5.43 17.66
CA SER A 517 -10.50 5.77 16.68
C SER A 517 -10.97 6.93 15.80
N VAL A 518 -10.06 7.54 15.02
CA VAL A 518 -10.37 8.63 14.08
C VAL A 518 -11.45 8.27 13.05
N PHE A 519 -11.67 6.98 12.78
CA PHE A 519 -12.71 6.45 11.89
C PHE A 519 -14.09 6.26 12.53
N SER A 520 -14.22 6.56 13.83
CA SER A 520 -15.37 6.19 14.68
C SER A 520 -16.23 7.37 15.20
N PHE A 521 -15.92 8.59 14.77
CA PHE A 521 -16.62 9.81 15.18
C PHE A 521 -17.87 10.07 14.31
#